data_AF-T1GY51-F1
#
_entry.id   AF-T1GY51-F1
#
_cell.length_a   1.000
_cell.length_b   1.000
_cell.length_c   1.000
_cell.angle_alpha   90.00
_cell.angle_beta   90.00
_cell.angle_gamma   90.00
#
_symmetry.space_group_name_H-M   'P 1'
#
loop_
_entity.id
_entity.type
_entity.pdbx_description
1 polymer ?
#
loop_
_entity_poly.entity_id
_entity_poly.type
_entity_poly.pdbx_seq_one_letter_code
_entity_poly.pdbx_strand_id
1 'polypeptide(L)'
;MFMEKIFVFQIQHWYVNIPTCSIEHSVHTFDNLVKNNAIPKKCLRPTFYKSNNLCEKVNDVRYHILNLYSNPSYSLEKVINNVCNTSHVMDYVTSWMLLDFFKLLGYKHCSSVSERKVLENVALQLETFGLWEWAIYILLHIESKFERETSIQNVLIRNIELHDKESLDKQRFVIDDLGIPRYWIDVAKYYKSKRIHNSWFEFNFY
;
A
#
# COMPACT_ATOMS: atom_id res chain seq x y z
N MET A 1 21.26 -6.42 -25.49
CA MET A 1 19.95 -7.08 -25.56
C MET A 1 19.60 -7.58 -24.17
N PHE A 2 19.02 -6.72 -23.34
CA PHE A 2 18.77 -7.02 -21.92
C PHE A 2 17.34 -7.53 -21.74
N MET A 3 17.19 -8.82 -21.49
CA MET A 3 15.91 -9.48 -21.24
C MET A 3 15.43 -9.22 -19.81
N GLU A 4 14.12 -9.01 -19.59
CA GLU A 4 13.58 -8.95 -18.23
C GLU A 4 13.79 -10.31 -17.52
N LYS A 5 13.99 -10.32 -16.20
CA LYS A 5 14.20 -11.56 -15.42
C LYS A 5 13.07 -12.57 -15.64
N ILE A 6 11.84 -12.10 -15.84
CA ILE A 6 10.70 -12.96 -16.11
C ILE A 6 10.79 -13.67 -17.48
N PHE A 7 11.31 -13.01 -18.51
CA PHE A 7 11.53 -13.65 -19.82
C PHE A 7 12.64 -14.69 -19.74
N VAL A 8 13.71 -14.41 -18.99
CA VAL A 8 14.77 -15.39 -18.74
C VAL A 8 14.23 -16.60 -17.98
N PHE A 9 13.39 -16.37 -16.96
CA PHE A 9 12.70 -17.43 -16.24
C PHE A 9 11.79 -18.26 -17.16
N GLN A 10 11.01 -17.61 -18.03
CA GLN A 10 10.19 -18.31 -19.01
C GLN A 10 11.04 -19.20 -19.92
N ILE A 11 12.11 -18.66 -20.50
CA ILE A 11 12.99 -19.46 -21.36
C ILE A 11 13.56 -20.66 -20.61
N GLN A 12 14.00 -20.47 -19.36
CA GLN A 12 14.51 -21.56 -18.55
C GLN A 12 13.43 -22.62 -18.25
N HIS A 13 12.24 -22.19 -17.85
CA HIS A 13 11.15 -23.10 -17.51
C HIS A 13 10.69 -23.92 -18.72
N TRP A 14 10.55 -23.28 -19.89
CA TRP A 14 10.04 -23.94 -21.10
C TRP A 14 11.09 -24.76 -21.86
N TYR A 15 12.35 -24.31 -21.90
CA TYR A 15 13.36 -24.90 -22.79
C TYR A 15 14.51 -25.61 -22.09
N VAL A 16 14.84 -25.21 -20.85
CA VAL A 16 16.00 -25.79 -20.12
C VAL A 16 15.54 -26.89 -19.16
N ASN A 17 14.40 -26.68 -18.51
CA ASN A 17 13.87 -27.64 -17.56
C ASN A 17 13.04 -28.72 -18.25
N ILE A 18 12.99 -29.89 -17.61
CA ILE A 18 12.20 -31.04 -18.06
C ILE A 18 10.71 -30.67 -17.97
N PRO A 19 9.84 -31.10 -18.92
CA PRO A 19 8.41 -30.75 -18.91
C PRO A 19 7.63 -31.28 -17.70
N THR A 20 8.17 -32.24 -16.96
CA THR A 20 7.59 -32.79 -15.70
C THR A 20 8.06 -32.05 -14.46
N CYS A 21 8.89 -31.01 -14.61
CA CYS A 21 9.48 -30.30 -13.49
C CYS A 21 8.44 -29.40 -12.80
N SER A 22 8.42 -29.41 -11.46
CA SER A 22 7.57 -28.50 -10.71
C SER A 22 8.03 -27.04 -10.88
N ILE A 23 7.08 -26.12 -10.74
CA ILE A 23 7.37 -24.68 -10.78
C ILE A 23 8.37 -24.31 -9.68
N GLU A 24 8.27 -24.93 -8.50
CA GLU A 24 9.17 -24.73 -7.37
C GLU A 24 10.63 -25.01 -7.72
N HIS A 25 10.89 -26.16 -8.37
CA HIS A 25 12.24 -26.53 -8.77
C HIS A 25 12.77 -25.59 -9.87
N SER A 26 11.90 -25.13 -10.76
CA SER A 26 12.25 -24.14 -11.78
C SER A 26 12.63 -22.77 -11.18
N VAL A 27 11.95 -22.35 -10.13
CA VAL A 27 12.26 -21.11 -9.41
C VAL A 27 13.57 -21.26 -8.62
N HIS A 28 13.80 -22.39 -7.95
CA HIS A 28 15.05 -22.63 -7.22
C HIS A 28 16.28 -22.66 -8.14
N THR A 29 16.17 -23.30 -9.30
CA THR A 29 17.24 -23.31 -10.31
C THR A 29 17.49 -21.90 -10.85
N PHE A 30 16.44 -21.12 -11.11
CA PHE A 30 16.57 -19.71 -11.50
C PHE A 30 17.26 -18.86 -10.42
N ASP A 31 16.87 -19.01 -9.15
CA ASP A 31 17.48 -18.30 -8.02
C ASP A 31 18.98 -18.59 -7.89
N ASN A 32 19.40 -19.83 -8.14
CA ASN A 32 20.81 -20.20 -8.15
C ASN A 32 21.56 -19.54 -9.31
N LEU A 33 20.95 -19.44 -10.50
CA LEU A 33 21.53 -18.73 -11.64
C LEU A 33 21.66 -17.22 -11.39
N VAL A 34 20.67 -16.63 -10.71
CA VAL A 34 20.71 -15.21 -10.30
C VAL A 34 21.81 -14.97 -9.26
N LYS A 35 21.95 -15.85 -8.25
CA LYS A 35 23.00 -15.75 -7.23
C LYS A 35 24.41 -15.91 -7.81
N ASN A 36 24.57 -16.81 -8.79
CA ASN A 36 25.83 -17.05 -9.47
C ASN A 36 26.20 -15.94 -10.48
N ASN A 37 25.40 -14.87 -10.58
CA ASN A 37 25.56 -13.76 -11.54
C ASN A 37 25.59 -14.20 -13.01
N ALA A 38 25.10 -15.40 -13.34
CA ALA A 38 25.02 -15.90 -14.72
C ALA A 38 23.99 -15.11 -15.54
N ILE A 39 23.03 -14.49 -14.85
CA ILE A 39 22.02 -13.60 -15.42
C ILE A 39 22.39 -12.17 -14.99
N PRO A 40 22.37 -11.17 -15.89
CA PRO A 40 22.58 -9.79 -15.48
C PRO A 40 21.57 -9.40 -14.39
N LYS A 41 22.06 -8.87 -13.26
CA LYS A 41 21.23 -8.41 -12.12
C LYS A 41 20.15 -7.39 -12.53
N LYS A 42 20.36 -6.75 -13.68
CA LYS A 42 19.53 -5.69 -14.25
C LYS A 42 18.30 -6.29 -14.93
N CYS A 43 17.16 -6.26 -14.24
CA CYS A 43 15.87 -6.29 -14.92
C CYS A 43 15.76 -5.03 -15.79
N LEU A 44 15.43 -5.17 -17.07
CA LEU A 44 14.76 -4.06 -17.72
C LEU A 44 13.34 -4.00 -17.15
N ARG A 45 12.96 -2.78 -16.79
CA ARG A 45 11.72 -2.38 -16.14
C ARG A 45 10.53 -2.64 -17.07
N PRO A 46 9.29 -2.82 -16.57
CA PRO A 46 8.12 -2.40 -17.32
C PRO A 46 8.38 -0.96 -17.80
N THR A 47 8.16 -0.71 -19.08
CA THR A 47 8.64 0.40 -19.95
C THR A 47 8.50 1.85 -19.46
N PHE A 48 8.12 2.13 -18.22
CA PHE A 48 7.68 3.46 -17.82
C PHE A 48 8.76 4.38 -17.23
N TYR A 49 9.99 3.93 -16.92
CA TYR A 49 10.94 4.75 -16.13
C TYR A 49 12.39 4.83 -16.61
N LYS A 50 12.85 6.08 -16.76
CA LYS A 50 14.25 6.52 -16.78
C LYS A 50 14.57 7.28 -15.48
N SER A 51 14.88 6.59 -14.39
CA SER A 51 15.42 7.22 -13.17
C SER A 51 16.49 6.33 -12.51
N ASN A 52 17.41 6.95 -11.77
CA ASN A 52 18.78 6.54 -11.51
C ASN A 52 18.96 5.53 -10.36
N ASN A 53 19.95 4.64 -10.51
CA ASN A 53 20.86 3.98 -9.54
C ASN A 53 20.38 3.41 -8.18
N LEU A 54 19.16 3.64 -7.70
CA LEU A 54 18.64 3.07 -6.43
C LEU A 54 18.05 1.65 -6.61
N CYS A 55 17.79 1.24 -7.85
CA CYS A 55 16.97 0.08 -8.20
C CYS A 55 17.78 -1.14 -8.68
N GLU A 56 19.07 -1.24 -8.34
CA GLU A 56 19.90 -2.41 -8.73
C GLU A 56 19.64 -3.67 -7.90
N LYS A 57 18.94 -3.54 -6.76
CA LYS A 57 18.66 -4.65 -5.83
C LYS A 57 17.18 -5.00 -5.70
N VAL A 58 16.28 -4.20 -6.27
CA VAL A 58 14.83 -4.42 -6.13
C VAL A 58 14.38 -5.34 -7.24
N ASN A 59 13.81 -6.49 -6.88
CA ASN A 59 13.27 -7.41 -7.86
C ASN A 59 11.81 -7.04 -8.16
N ASP A 60 11.33 -7.42 -9.35
CA ASP A 60 9.94 -7.16 -9.74
C ASP A 60 8.96 -7.92 -8.83
N VAL A 61 7.74 -7.40 -8.65
CA VAL A 61 6.66 -8.11 -7.93
C VAL A 61 6.44 -9.51 -8.45
N ARG A 62 6.44 -9.67 -9.78
CA ARG A 62 6.16 -10.98 -10.41
C ARG A 62 7.15 -12.04 -9.91
N TYR A 63 8.40 -11.66 -9.73
CA TYR A 63 9.43 -12.51 -9.17
C TYR A 63 9.19 -12.77 -7.67
N HIS A 64 8.82 -11.74 -6.91
CA HIS A 64 8.46 -11.91 -5.50
C HIS A 64 7.24 -12.83 -5.29
N ILE A 65 6.24 -12.75 -6.17
CA ILE A 65 5.06 -13.64 -6.16
C ILE A 65 5.46 -15.07 -6.53
N LEU A 66 6.31 -15.27 -7.55
CA LEU A 66 6.82 -16.60 -7.89
C LEU A 66 7.59 -17.23 -6.72
N ASN A 67 8.37 -16.42 -6.00
CA ASN A 67 9.09 -16.87 -4.80
C ASN A 67 8.14 -17.16 -3.63
N LEU A 68 7.05 -16.40 -3.48
CA LEU A 68 6.00 -16.67 -2.49
C LEU A 68 5.25 -17.96 -2.79
N TYR A 69 4.97 -18.24 -4.07
CA TYR A 69 4.36 -19.50 -4.50
C TYR A 69 5.27 -20.69 -4.22
N SER A 70 6.57 -20.53 -4.49
CA SER A 70 7.53 -21.63 -4.37
C SER A 70 8.01 -21.90 -2.94
N ASN A 71 8.06 -20.86 -2.10
CA ASN A 71 8.53 -20.95 -0.73
C ASN A 71 7.46 -20.40 0.24
N PRO A 72 6.84 -21.23 1.09
CA PRO A 72 5.84 -20.76 2.05
C PRO A 72 6.44 -19.84 3.12
N SER A 73 7.74 -19.91 3.37
CA SER A 73 8.46 -19.06 4.33
C SER A 73 8.88 -17.69 3.77
N TYR A 74 8.47 -17.35 2.54
CA TYR A 74 8.81 -16.06 1.95
C TYR A 74 8.07 -14.91 2.65
N SER A 75 8.80 -13.88 3.08
CA SER A 75 8.22 -12.73 3.76
C SER A 75 7.30 -11.93 2.83
N LEU A 76 6.01 -11.81 3.17
CA LEU A 76 5.04 -11.04 2.39
C LEU A 76 5.42 -9.55 2.29
N GLU A 77 6.12 -9.02 3.29
CA GLU A 77 6.60 -7.64 3.34
C GLU A 77 7.42 -7.23 2.11
N LYS A 78 8.19 -8.17 1.53
CA LYS A 78 8.99 -7.92 0.31
C LYS A 78 8.12 -7.76 -0.94
N VAL A 79 6.98 -8.46 -0.98
CA VAL A 79 6.00 -8.39 -2.07
C VAL A 79 5.22 -7.06 -1.98
N ILE A 80 4.94 -6.60 -0.76
CA ILE A 80 4.14 -5.40 -0.51
C ILE A 80 4.94 -4.11 -0.76
N ASN A 81 6.27 -4.18 -0.73
CA ASN A 81 7.13 -3.01 -0.94
C ASN A 81 6.81 -2.28 -2.26
N ASN A 82 6.43 -1.00 -2.17
CA ASN A 82 5.98 -0.17 -3.30
C ASN A 82 6.99 -0.11 -4.45
N VAL A 83 8.30 -0.08 -4.14
CA VAL A 83 9.37 -0.02 -5.14
C VAL A 83 9.38 -1.24 -6.06
N CYS A 84 8.81 -2.38 -5.62
CA CYS A 84 8.69 -3.57 -6.43
C CYS A 84 7.52 -3.44 -7.43
N ASN A 85 6.42 -2.80 -7.02
CA ASN A 85 5.09 -2.84 -7.64
C ASN A 85 4.93 -1.82 -8.74
N THR A 86 5.31 -0.61 -8.40
CA THR A 86 5.07 0.58 -9.16
C THR A 86 6.38 1.31 -9.26
N SER A 87 6.46 2.04 -10.32
CA SER A 87 7.67 2.74 -10.69
C SER A 87 7.71 4.15 -10.08
N HIS A 88 6.56 4.65 -9.63
CA HIS A 88 6.48 5.74 -8.67
C HIS A 88 6.70 5.14 -7.27
N VAL A 89 7.75 5.61 -6.59
CA VAL A 89 8.01 5.25 -5.18
C VAL A 89 6.87 5.71 -4.25
N MET A 90 5.97 6.57 -4.72
CA MET A 90 4.85 7.06 -3.93
C MET A 90 3.56 6.26 -4.12
N ASP A 91 3.45 5.37 -5.11
CA ASP A 91 2.18 4.68 -5.37
C ASP A 91 1.99 3.50 -4.41
N TYR A 92 1.23 3.70 -3.34
CA TYR A 92 0.92 2.66 -2.35
C TYR A 92 -0.40 1.94 -2.63
N VAL A 93 -1.24 2.45 -3.54
CA VAL A 93 -2.54 1.85 -3.88
C VAL A 93 -2.39 0.41 -4.36
N THR A 94 -1.42 0.14 -5.24
CA THR A 94 -1.13 -1.21 -5.72
C THR A 94 -0.63 -2.13 -4.61
N SER A 95 0.18 -1.60 -3.69
CA SER A 95 0.66 -2.33 -2.51
C SER A 95 -0.49 -2.71 -1.58
N TRP A 96 -1.45 -1.80 -1.37
CA TRP A 96 -2.65 -2.07 -0.58
C TRP A 96 -3.55 -3.11 -1.23
N MET A 97 -3.85 -2.97 -2.53
CA MET A 97 -4.67 -3.96 -3.25
C MET A 97 -4.07 -5.37 -3.23
N LEU A 98 -2.74 -5.48 -3.36
CA LEU A 98 -2.05 -6.76 -3.23
C LEU A 98 -2.15 -7.32 -1.81
N LEU A 99 -1.98 -6.47 -0.80
CA LEU A 99 -2.12 -6.86 0.60
C LEU A 99 -3.53 -7.43 0.87
N ASP A 100 -4.58 -6.75 0.41
CA ASP A 100 -5.96 -7.24 0.57
C ASP A 100 -6.20 -8.54 -0.19
N PHE A 101 -5.69 -8.65 -1.41
CA PHE A 101 -5.78 -9.89 -2.20
C PHE A 101 -5.09 -11.07 -1.49
N PHE A 102 -3.90 -10.87 -0.94
CA PHE A 102 -3.18 -11.92 -0.21
C PHE A 102 -3.87 -12.28 1.11
N LYS A 103 -4.49 -11.32 1.79
CA LYS A 103 -5.31 -11.59 2.97
C LYS A 103 -6.53 -12.46 2.62
N LEU A 104 -7.21 -12.16 1.51
CA LEU A 104 -8.33 -12.98 1.02
C LEU A 104 -7.91 -14.42 0.67
N LEU A 105 -6.70 -14.61 0.16
CA LEU A 105 -6.11 -15.93 -0.08
C LEU A 105 -5.66 -16.65 1.20
N GLY A 106 -5.67 -15.98 2.36
CA GLY A 106 -5.32 -16.56 3.65
C GLY A 106 -3.83 -16.46 4.03
N TYR A 107 -3.04 -15.64 3.33
CA TYR A 107 -1.65 -15.38 3.73
C TYR A 107 -1.61 -14.44 4.94
N LYS A 108 -1.13 -14.93 6.09
CA LYS A 108 -1.03 -14.17 7.36
C LYS A 108 0.39 -13.78 7.75
N HIS A 109 1.36 -13.93 6.85
CA HIS A 109 2.79 -13.73 7.13
C HIS A 109 3.24 -12.26 7.06
N CYS A 110 2.35 -11.32 7.37
CA CYS A 110 2.65 -9.90 7.36
C CYS A 110 2.70 -9.36 8.79
N SER A 111 3.68 -8.51 9.12
CA SER A 111 3.65 -7.81 10.39
C SER A 111 2.57 -6.72 10.36
N SER A 112 1.76 -6.63 11.41
CA SER A 112 0.73 -5.59 11.55
C SER A 112 1.29 -4.17 11.38
N VAL A 113 2.55 -3.98 11.77
CA VAL A 113 3.30 -2.72 11.60
C VAL A 113 3.49 -2.38 10.12
N SER A 114 3.87 -3.35 9.29
CA SER A 114 4.08 -3.13 7.86
C SER A 114 2.75 -2.88 7.13
N GLU A 115 1.71 -3.60 7.49
CA GLU A 115 0.36 -3.40 6.94
C GLU A 115 -0.16 -2.00 7.24
N ARG A 116 -0.06 -1.58 8.51
CA ARG A 116 -0.47 -0.24 8.93
C ARG A 116 0.27 0.84 8.17
N LYS A 117 1.58 0.71 7.99
CA LYS A 117 2.38 1.69 7.22
C LYS A 117 1.84 1.85 5.80
N VAL A 118 1.45 0.76 5.15
CA VAL A 118 0.87 0.80 3.79
C VAL A 118 -0.47 1.52 3.82
N LEU A 119 -1.36 1.18 4.76
CA LEU A 119 -2.67 1.83 4.90
C LEU A 119 -2.55 3.32 5.23
N GLU A 120 -1.67 3.70 6.15
CA GLU A 120 -1.38 5.11 6.48
C GLU A 120 -0.86 5.87 5.28
N ASN A 121 0.06 5.28 4.51
CA ASN A 121 0.60 5.93 3.32
C ASN A 121 -0.47 6.10 2.24
N VAL A 122 -1.34 5.11 1.99
CA VAL A 122 -2.45 5.26 1.04
C VAL A 122 -3.44 6.32 1.53
N ALA A 123 -3.76 6.35 2.83
CA ALA A 123 -4.62 7.37 3.40
C ALA A 123 -4.03 8.78 3.18
N LEU A 124 -2.73 8.97 3.42
CA LEU A 124 -2.04 10.23 3.13
C LEU A 124 -2.09 10.60 1.65
N GLN A 125 -1.94 9.63 0.73
CA GLN A 125 -2.10 9.91 -0.70
C GLN A 125 -3.51 10.43 -1.00
N LEU A 126 -4.55 9.79 -0.49
CA LEU A 126 -5.93 10.21 -0.70
C LEU A 126 -6.22 11.59 -0.10
N GLU A 127 -5.64 11.90 1.06
CA GLU A 127 -5.68 13.25 1.64
C GLU A 127 -5.09 14.29 0.68
N THR A 128 -3.94 13.99 0.05
CA THR A 128 -3.33 14.93 -0.92
C THR A 128 -4.17 15.15 -2.17
N PHE A 129 -5.02 14.19 -2.54
CA PHE A 129 -6.00 14.33 -3.63
C PHE A 129 -7.30 15.02 -3.19
N GLY A 130 -7.45 15.37 -1.91
CA GLY A 130 -8.67 15.97 -1.35
C GLY A 130 -9.80 14.97 -1.08
N LEU A 131 -9.52 13.67 -1.16
CA LEU A 131 -10.45 12.55 -0.97
C LEU A 131 -10.30 11.96 0.44
N TRP A 132 -10.38 12.81 1.46
CA TRP A 132 -10.13 12.42 2.85
C TRP A 132 -11.20 11.48 3.42
N GLU A 133 -12.42 11.50 2.88
CA GLU A 133 -13.50 10.56 3.23
C GLU A 133 -13.12 9.11 2.90
N TRP A 134 -12.44 8.90 1.78
CA TRP A 134 -11.92 7.59 1.37
C TRP A 134 -10.65 7.23 2.14
N ALA A 135 -9.84 8.22 2.53
CA ALA A 135 -8.71 7.98 3.42
C ALA A 135 -9.18 7.37 4.76
N ILE A 136 -10.29 7.89 5.31
CA ILE A 136 -10.89 7.35 6.54
C ILE A 136 -11.39 5.92 6.32
N TYR A 137 -12.05 5.64 5.20
CA TYR A 137 -12.47 4.28 4.85
C TYR A 137 -11.29 3.29 4.87
N ILE A 138 -10.14 3.68 4.33
CA ILE A 138 -8.95 2.83 4.34
C ILE A 138 -8.41 2.65 5.76
N LEU A 139 -8.36 3.71 6.57
CA LEU A 139 -7.89 3.63 7.96
C LEU A 139 -8.78 2.74 8.83
N LEU A 140 -10.06 2.55 8.49
CA LEU A 140 -10.93 1.61 9.21
C LEU A 140 -10.44 0.15 9.14
N HIS A 141 -9.65 -0.19 8.13
CA HIS A 141 -9.09 -1.54 7.94
C HIS A 141 -7.90 -1.82 8.88
N ILE A 142 -7.47 -0.85 9.70
CA ILE A 142 -6.45 -1.07 10.73
C ILE A 142 -7.00 -1.97 11.84
N GLU A 143 -6.25 -3.03 12.16
CA GLU A 143 -6.63 -4.02 13.18
C GLU A 143 -6.66 -3.42 14.60
N SER A 144 -5.65 -2.63 14.95
CA SER A 144 -5.51 -2.01 16.27
C SER A 144 -6.51 -0.88 16.47
N LYS A 145 -7.40 -1.03 17.46
CA LYS A 145 -8.43 -0.03 17.77
C LYS A 145 -7.83 1.33 18.13
N PHE A 146 -6.82 1.36 19.00
CA PHE A 146 -6.22 2.62 19.46
C PHE A 146 -5.54 3.39 18.33
N GLU A 147 -4.75 2.69 17.51
CA GLU A 147 -4.07 3.31 16.36
C GLU A 147 -5.09 3.78 15.32
N ARG A 148 -6.13 2.99 15.05
CA ARG A 148 -7.23 3.35 14.15
C ARG A 148 -7.93 4.64 14.58
N GLU A 149 -8.33 4.73 15.84
CA GLU A 149 -8.99 5.92 16.40
C GLU A 149 -8.09 7.16 16.28
N THR A 150 -6.82 7.02 16.66
CA THR A 150 -5.86 8.12 16.62
C THR A 150 -5.62 8.60 15.19
N SER A 151 -5.45 7.70 14.24
CA SER A 151 -5.24 8.04 12.83
C SER A 151 -6.47 8.71 12.22
N ILE A 152 -7.68 8.20 12.47
CA ILE A 152 -8.93 8.80 11.98
C ILE A 152 -9.12 10.21 12.55
N GLN A 153 -8.91 10.40 13.86
CA GLN A 153 -9.00 11.72 14.49
C GLN A 153 -8.01 12.71 13.88
N ASN A 154 -6.78 12.26 13.60
CA ASN A 154 -5.77 13.09 12.94
C ASN A 154 -6.18 13.54 11.53
N VAL A 155 -6.77 12.65 10.72
CA VAL A 155 -7.30 12.97 9.39
C VAL A 155 -8.42 14.01 9.49
N LEU A 156 -9.38 13.80 10.40
CA LEU A 156 -10.52 14.69 10.61
C LEU A 156 -10.08 16.10 11.02
N ILE A 157 -9.16 16.23 11.99
CA ILE A 157 -8.67 17.52 12.48
C ILE A 157 -7.96 18.33 11.37
N ARG A 158 -7.30 17.65 10.42
CA ARG A 158 -6.56 18.30 9.33
C ARG A 158 -7.52 18.79 8.24
N ASN A 159 -8.43 17.94 7.81
CA ASN A 159 -9.18 18.11 6.56
C ASN A 159 -10.57 18.72 6.73
N ILE A 160 -11.12 18.79 7.95
CA ILE A 160 -12.43 19.42 8.16
C ILE A 160 -12.34 20.93 7.89
N GLU A 161 -13.24 21.38 7.03
CA GLU A 161 -13.51 22.79 6.75
C GLU A 161 -14.89 23.18 7.33
N LEU A 162 -15.01 24.43 7.79
CA LEU A 162 -16.20 24.90 8.51
C LEU A 162 -17.30 25.44 7.58
N HIS A 163 -16.93 25.89 6.38
CA HIS A 163 -17.80 26.70 5.52
C HIS A 163 -18.03 26.14 4.12
N ASP A 164 -17.45 25.00 3.80
CA ASP A 164 -17.55 24.42 2.47
C ASP A 164 -18.71 23.41 2.38
N LYS A 165 -19.56 23.54 1.34
CA LYS A 165 -20.70 22.64 1.12
C LYS A 165 -20.24 21.23 0.78
N GLU A 166 -19.15 21.09 0.01
CA GLU A 166 -18.60 19.78 -0.33
C GLU A 166 -18.09 19.06 0.93
N SER A 167 -17.53 19.81 1.89
CA SER A 167 -17.12 19.27 3.18
C SER A 167 -18.29 18.75 4.02
N LEU A 168 -19.50 19.31 3.88
CA LEU A 168 -20.69 18.85 4.61
C LEU A 168 -21.22 17.53 4.06
N ASP A 169 -21.21 17.36 2.73
CA ASP A 169 -21.62 16.10 2.10
C ASP A 169 -20.64 14.96 2.45
N LYS A 170 -19.33 15.25 2.44
CA LYS A 170 -18.31 14.31 2.92
C LYS A 170 -18.47 13.96 4.41
N GLN A 171 -18.82 14.93 5.25
CA GLN A 171 -19.12 14.67 6.67
C GLN A 171 -20.34 13.76 6.84
N ARG A 172 -21.39 13.94 6.04
CA ARG A 172 -22.58 13.07 6.06
C ARG A 172 -22.23 11.64 5.68
N PHE A 173 -21.48 11.43 4.59
CA PHE A 173 -20.97 10.12 4.20
C PHE A 173 -20.20 9.43 5.34
N VAL A 174 -19.33 10.18 6.03
CA VAL A 174 -18.53 9.65 7.15
C VAL A 174 -19.38 9.26 8.37
N ILE A 175 -20.47 9.97 8.64
CA ILE A 175 -21.37 9.66 9.76
C ILE A 175 -22.31 8.52 9.39
N ASP A 176 -22.98 8.63 8.25
CA ASP A 176 -24.12 7.81 7.89
C ASP A 176 -23.67 6.48 7.27
N ASP A 177 -22.67 6.49 6.37
CA ASP A 177 -22.22 5.28 5.66
C ASP A 177 -21.06 4.58 6.38
N LEU A 178 -20.09 5.34 6.91
CA LEU A 178 -18.92 4.79 7.62
C LEU A 178 -19.18 4.56 9.13
N GLY A 179 -20.26 5.11 9.68
CA GLY A 179 -20.67 4.90 11.07
C GLY A 179 -19.78 5.58 12.11
N ILE A 180 -19.10 6.67 11.75
CA ILE A 180 -18.20 7.38 12.67
C ILE A 180 -19.03 8.25 13.65
N PRO A 181 -18.72 8.24 14.95
CA PRO A 181 -19.45 9.06 15.93
C PRO A 181 -19.38 10.56 15.60
N ARG A 182 -20.54 11.22 15.62
CA ARG A 182 -20.66 12.68 15.38
C ARG A 182 -19.75 13.51 16.29
N TYR A 183 -19.58 13.06 17.54
CA TYR A 183 -18.70 13.69 18.51
C TYR A 183 -17.27 13.92 17.99
N TRP A 184 -16.69 13.02 17.20
CA TRP A 184 -15.34 13.22 16.66
C TRP A 184 -15.24 14.37 15.66
N ILE A 185 -16.31 14.59 14.89
CA ILE A 185 -16.39 15.70 13.94
C ILE A 185 -16.56 17.01 14.70
N ASP A 186 -17.36 17.03 15.77
CA ASP A 186 -17.54 18.22 16.60
C ASP A 186 -16.23 18.62 17.28
N VAL A 187 -15.47 17.65 17.81
CA VAL A 187 -14.13 17.86 18.36
C VAL A 187 -13.17 18.43 17.31
N ALA A 188 -13.19 17.89 16.08
CA ALA A 188 -12.34 18.40 15.01
C ALA A 188 -12.73 19.83 14.58
N LYS A 189 -14.03 20.15 14.51
CA LYS A 189 -14.56 21.50 14.26
C LYS A 189 -14.13 22.48 15.34
N TYR A 190 -14.17 22.06 16.61
CA TYR A 190 -13.66 22.85 17.73
C TYR A 190 -12.19 23.19 17.55
N TYR A 191 -11.32 22.20 17.31
CA TYR A 191 -9.88 22.43 17.11
C TYR A 191 -9.60 23.34 15.91
N LYS A 192 -10.37 23.21 14.83
CA LYS A 192 -10.25 24.09 13.66
C LYS A 192 -10.66 25.53 13.98
N SER A 193 -11.77 25.72 14.68
CA SER A 193 -12.28 27.04 15.07
C SER A 193 -11.31 27.77 15.99
N LYS A 194 -10.70 27.04 16.93
CA LYS A 194 -9.65 27.53 17.81
C LYS A 194 -8.42 28.02 17.04
N ARG A 195 -8.03 27.32 15.96
CA ARG A 195 -6.91 27.74 15.10
C ARG A 195 -7.23 29.01 14.28
N ILE A 196 -8.50 29.24 13.96
CA ILE A 196 -8.98 30.38 13.17
C ILE A 196 -9.31 31.60 14.07
N HIS A 197 -9.21 31.46 15.40
CA HIS A 197 -9.60 32.48 16.39
C HIS A 197 -11.06 32.96 16.22
N ASN A 198 -11.98 32.06 15.87
CA ASN A 198 -13.40 32.39 15.79
C ASN A 198 -14.14 32.00 17.08
N SER A 199 -14.26 32.96 18.01
CA SER A 199 -14.75 32.72 19.38
C SER A 199 -16.19 32.19 19.47
N TRP A 200 -17.05 32.53 18.50
CA TRP A 200 -18.46 32.09 18.49
C TRP A 200 -18.63 30.58 18.32
N PHE A 201 -17.73 29.93 17.59
CA PHE A 201 -17.80 28.48 17.39
C PHE A 201 -17.28 27.70 18.60
N GLU A 202 -16.40 28.29 19.43
CA GLU A 202 -15.87 27.62 20.63
C GLU A 202 -16.97 27.32 21.67
N PHE A 203 -18.02 28.13 21.73
CA PHE A 203 -19.13 27.97 22.67
C PHE A 203 -20.18 26.94 22.25
N ASN A 204 -20.33 26.66 20.95
CA ASN A 204 -21.40 25.79 20.43
C ASN A 204 -21.10 24.28 20.52
N PHE A 205 -19.86 23.89 20.82
CA PHE A 205 -19.43 22.49 20.86
C PHE A 205 -19.11 21.97 22.27
N TYR A 206 -19.50 22.72 23.32
CA TYR A 206 -19.50 22.29 24.73
C TYR A 206 -20.85 21.68 25.12
#